data_AF-A0AAV6Y1K5-F1
#
_entry.id   AF-A0AAV6Y1K5-F1
#
_cell.length_a   1.000
_cell.length_b   1.000
_cell.length_c   1.000
_cell.angle_alpha   90.00
_cell.angle_beta   90.00
_cell.angle_gamma   90.00
#
_symmetry.space_group_name_H-M   'P 1'
#
loop_
_entity.id
_entity.type
_entity.pdbx_description
1 polymer ?
#
loop_
_entity_poly.entity_id
_entity_poly.type
_entity_poly.pdbx_seq_one_letter_code
_entity_poly.pdbx_strand_id
1 'polypeptide(L)'
;MITVGFADEKYYDAELIKCKDGSKSFTKDRLNDNFCDCPDGTDEPGTSACPAGRFYCKNTGSTPRFLFSSRVNDHICDCCDGSDEYDGSVICPNSCIMGGNVVYQRIQSGSVTTNLGSVNSRKTKARIMPEDSAQKLGGLKVLVFLQVALVVLVVAFRLFRRRKTRRRNSR
;
A
#
# COMPACT_ATOMS: atom_id res chain seq x y z
N MET A 1 -8.87 12.11 8.99
CA MET A 1 -10.10 12.92 8.90
C MET A 1 -10.83 12.42 7.67
N ILE A 2 -11.93 11.71 7.88
CA ILE A 2 -12.77 11.15 6.82
C ILE A 2 -13.27 12.33 5.95
N THR A 3 -13.08 12.24 4.64
CA THR A 3 -13.42 13.34 3.73
C THR A 3 -14.78 13.11 3.09
N VAL A 4 -15.78 13.86 3.56
CA VAL A 4 -16.99 14.10 2.77
C VAL A 4 -16.66 14.98 1.56
N GLY A 5 -17.38 14.81 0.46
CA GLY A 5 -17.21 15.66 -0.72
C GLY A 5 -17.42 17.14 -0.36
N PHE A 6 -16.67 18.05 -0.98
CA PHE A 6 -16.75 19.49 -0.71
C PHE A 6 -18.18 20.07 -0.81
N ALA A 7 -19.03 19.48 -1.65
CA ALA A 7 -20.43 19.89 -1.79
C ALA A 7 -21.32 19.45 -0.61
N ASP A 8 -20.92 18.42 0.13
CA ASP A 8 -21.69 17.81 1.21
C ASP A 8 -21.24 18.29 2.60
N GLU A 9 -20.17 19.08 2.72
CA GLU A 9 -19.66 19.54 4.02
C GLU A 9 -20.71 20.37 4.79
N LYS A 10 -21.44 21.24 4.09
CA LYS A 10 -22.56 21.99 4.68
C LYS A 10 -23.77 21.12 5.00
N TYR A 11 -23.92 19.99 4.32
CA TYR A 11 -25.05 19.09 4.50
C TYR A 11 -24.99 18.38 5.86
N TYR A 12 -23.79 17.94 6.25
CA TYR A 12 -23.53 17.24 7.50
C TYR A 12 -23.30 18.16 8.70
N ASP A 13 -23.45 19.48 8.54
CA ASP A 13 -23.26 20.44 9.64
C ASP A 13 -24.49 20.53 10.57
N ALA A 14 -25.67 20.15 10.07
CA ALA A 14 -26.92 20.18 10.84
C ALA A 14 -26.89 19.24 12.06
N GLU A 15 -27.61 19.63 13.13
CA GLU A 15 -27.79 18.79 14.33
C GLU A 15 -28.62 17.53 14.03
N LEU A 16 -29.61 17.67 13.15
CA LEU A 16 -30.43 16.59 12.62
C LEU A 16 -30.25 16.52 11.10
N ILE A 17 -29.67 15.43 10.62
CA ILE A 17 -29.34 15.20 9.21
C ILE A 17 -30.39 14.25 8.63
N LYS A 18 -30.90 14.57 7.44
CA LYS A 18 -31.85 13.69 6.74
C LYS A 18 -31.08 12.66 5.92
N CYS A 19 -31.62 11.48 5.68
CA CYS A 19 -31.11 10.63 4.61
C CYS A 19 -31.43 11.29 3.26
N LYS A 20 -30.55 11.21 2.26
CA LYS A 20 -30.75 11.86 0.95
C LYS A 20 -31.92 11.24 0.18
N ASP A 21 -32.24 9.97 0.44
CA ASP A 21 -33.43 9.26 -0.05
C ASP A 21 -34.75 9.70 0.62
N GLY A 22 -34.68 10.50 1.68
CA GLY A 22 -35.84 10.99 2.44
C GLY A 22 -36.48 9.96 3.37
N SER A 23 -35.88 8.78 3.55
CA SER A 23 -36.45 7.69 4.35
C SER A 23 -36.57 8.01 5.84
N LYS A 24 -35.50 8.54 6.44
CA LYS A 24 -35.44 8.91 7.86
C LYS A 24 -34.49 10.08 8.11
N SER A 25 -34.32 10.44 9.38
CA SER A 25 -33.35 11.43 9.84
C SER A 25 -32.57 10.87 11.02
N PHE A 26 -31.33 11.30 11.19
CA PHE A 26 -30.42 10.84 12.21
C PHE A 26 -29.69 12.04 12.84
N THR A 27 -29.19 11.84 14.05
CA THR A 27 -28.42 12.83 14.80
C THR A 27 -26.93 12.70 14.49
N LYS A 28 -26.14 13.74 14.76
CA LYS A 28 -24.71 13.79 14.39
C LYS A 28 -23.85 12.68 15.02
N ASP A 29 -24.28 12.07 16.13
CA ASP A 29 -23.62 10.90 16.75
C ASP A 29 -23.71 9.62 15.92
N ARG A 30 -24.66 9.55 14.98
CA ARG A 30 -24.86 8.42 14.05
C ARG A 30 -24.11 8.61 12.73
N LEU A 31 -23.36 9.71 12.59
CA LEU A 31 -22.59 9.97 11.38
C LEU A 31 -21.23 9.27 11.49
N ASN A 32 -20.94 8.34 10.58
CA ASN A 32 -19.73 7.52 10.59
C ASN A 32 -19.55 6.72 11.90
N ASP A 33 -20.61 6.15 12.44
CA ASP A 33 -20.57 5.35 13.68
C ASP A 33 -20.37 3.85 13.41
N ASN A 34 -20.07 3.50 12.16
CA ASN A 34 -19.92 2.13 11.66
C ASN A 34 -21.22 1.33 11.71
N PHE A 35 -22.38 1.98 11.71
CA PHE A 35 -23.70 1.33 11.69
C PHE A 35 -24.58 1.92 10.60
N CYS A 36 -25.13 1.05 9.74
CA CYS A 36 -25.93 1.52 8.61
C CYS A 36 -27.36 1.87 9.02
N ASP A 37 -27.60 3.15 9.21
CA ASP A 37 -28.88 3.75 9.51
C ASP A 37 -29.67 4.09 8.23
N CYS A 38 -29.10 4.78 7.25
CA CYS A 38 -29.82 5.16 6.06
C CYS A 38 -29.74 4.07 4.97
N PRO A 39 -30.85 3.72 4.30
CA PRO A 39 -30.82 2.77 3.18
C PRO A 39 -29.91 3.20 2.02
N ASP A 40 -29.72 4.51 1.83
CA ASP A 40 -28.84 5.10 0.82
C ASP A 40 -27.39 5.28 1.28
N GLY A 41 -27.09 5.00 2.55
CA GLY A 41 -25.78 5.14 3.17
C GLY A 41 -25.32 6.58 3.40
N THR A 42 -26.24 7.54 3.48
CA THR A 42 -25.93 8.95 3.78
C THR A 42 -25.21 9.14 5.13
N ASP A 43 -25.53 8.31 6.10
CA ASP A 43 -24.96 8.31 7.45
C ASP A 43 -23.54 7.76 7.52
N GLU A 44 -23.10 7.00 6.51
CA GLU A 44 -21.80 6.33 6.49
C GLU A 44 -20.94 6.73 5.27
N PRO A 45 -20.67 8.04 5.04
CA PRO A 45 -19.83 8.48 3.93
C PRO A 45 -18.35 8.10 4.09
N GLY A 46 -17.95 7.71 5.30
CA GLY A 46 -16.58 7.49 5.71
C GLY A 46 -16.20 6.10 6.12
N THR A 47 -17.15 5.19 6.20
CA THR A 47 -16.93 3.81 6.64
C THR A 47 -17.50 2.84 5.61
N SER A 48 -17.28 1.55 5.86
CA SER A 48 -17.80 0.45 5.03
C SER A 48 -19.16 -0.09 5.47
N ALA A 49 -19.83 0.54 6.45
CA ALA A 49 -21.01 -0.03 7.09
C ALA A 49 -22.24 -0.14 6.16
N CYS A 50 -22.45 0.83 5.26
CA CYS A 50 -23.61 0.83 4.38
C CYS A 50 -23.31 0.28 2.98
N PRO A 51 -24.02 -0.75 2.47
CA PRO A 51 -23.73 -1.36 1.16
C PRO A 51 -24.00 -0.42 -0.03
N ALA A 52 -24.95 0.51 0.10
CA ALA A 52 -25.22 1.53 -0.91
C ALA A 52 -24.32 2.78 -0.78
N GLY A 53 -23.55 2.86 0.31
CA GLY A 53 -22.69 3.98 0.65
C GLY A 53 -21.57 4.21 -0.37
N ARG A 54 -21.12 5.46 -0.47
CA ARG A 54 -20.05 5.86 -1.37
C ARG A 54 -19.01 6.67 -0.61
N PHE A 55 -17.76 6.24 -0.68
CA PHE A 55 -16.64 6.95 -0.11
C PHE A 55 -16.04 7.93 -1.12
N TYR A 56 -15.65 9.12 -0.65
CA TYR A 56 -15.07 10.16 -1.50
C TYR A 56 -13.55 10.26 -1.30
N CYS A 57 -12.79 9.83 -2.32
CA CYS A 57 -11.36 10.09 -2.38
C CYS A 57 -11.14 11.55 -2.80
N LYS A 58 -10.63 12.38 -1.89
CA LYS A 58 -10.29 13.77 -2.18
C LYS A 58 -9.16 13.88 -3.20
N ASN A 59 -8.17 12.97 -3.14
CA ASN A 59 -7.03 12.89 -4.05
C ASN A 59 -6.39 14.26 -4.28
N THR A 60 -6.04 14.97 -3.19
CA THR A 60 -5.63 16.38 -3.25
C THR A 60 -4.53 16.60 -4.28
N GLY A 61 -4.82 17.45 -5.28
CA GLY A 61 -3.90 17.76 -6.37
C GLY A 61 -4.00 16.85 -7.60
N SER A 62 -4.75 15.74 -7.51
CA SER A 62 -5.12 14.87 -8.61
C SER A 62 -6.64 14.88 -8.83
N THR A 63 -7.15 13.91 -9.59
CA THR A 63 -8.58 13.80 -9.90
C THR A 63 -9.33 13.14 -8.73
N PRO A 64 -10.33 13.80 -8.12
CA PRO A 64 -11.15 13.18 -7.08
C PRO A 64 -12.00 12.05 -7.67
N ARG A 65 -12.31 11.03 -6.87
CA ARG A 65 -13.13 9.89 -7.30
C ARG A 65 -14.00 9.35 -6.17
N PHE A 66 -15.05 8.63 -6.54
CA PHE A 66 -15.90 7.92 -5.59
C PHE A 66 -15.62 6.42 -5.62
N LEU A 67 -15.69 5.79 -4.45
CA LEU A 67 -15.63 4.35 -4.26
C LEU A 67 -16.91 3.83 -3.65
N PHE A 68 -17.11 2.52 -3.77
CA PHE A 68 -18.09 1.83 -2.95
C PHE A 68 -17.55 1.74 -1.53
N SER A 69 -18.43 1.91 -0.56
CA SER A 69 -18.13 1.75 0.88
C SER A 69 -17.42 0.43 1.20
N SER A 70 -17.72 -0.64 0.46
CA SER A 70 -17.07 -1.95 0.63
C SER A 70 -15.55 -1.95 0.47
N ARG A 71 -14.97 -0.89 -0.10
CA ARG A 71 -13.52 -0.71 -0.31
C ARG A 71 -12.85 0.14 0.77
N VAL A 72 -13.60 0.54 1.80
CA VAL A 72 -13.05 1.31 2.90
C VAL A 72 -12.55 0.34 3.96
N ASN A 73 -11.27 0.41 4.29
CA ASN A 73 -10.56 -0.52 5.18
C ASN A 73 -10.71 -1.99 4.74
N ASP A 74 -10.58 -2.28 3.44
CA ASP A 74 -10.57 -3.63 2.87
C ASP A 74 -9.14 -4.18 2.65
N HIS A 75 -8.13 -3.45 3.12
CA HIS A 75 -6.69 -3.72 2.98
C HIS A 75 -6.15 -3.57 1.55
N ILE A 76 -6.89 -2.90 0.67
CA ILE A 76 -6.48 -2.60 -0.69
C ILE A 76 -6.39 -1.08 -0.87
N CYS A 77 -5.22 -0.58 -1.22
CA CYS A 77 -5.04 0.84 -1.51
C CYS A 77 -5.70 1.20 -2.85
N ASP A 78 -6.90 1.76 -2.76
CA ASP A 78 -7.72 2.13 -3.87
C ASP A 78 -7.55 3.65 -4.15
N CYS A 79 -7.73 4.53 -3.16
CA CYS A 79 -7.49 5.97 -3.36
C CYS A 79 -5.99 6.26 -3.55
N CYS A 80 -5.63 7.19 -4.46
CA CYS A 80 -4.21 7.52 -4.65
C CYS A 80 -3.61 8.24 -3.44
N ASP A 81 -4.44 8.90 -2.63
CA ASP A 81 -4.00 9.54 -1.40
C ASP A 81 -4.00 8.58 -0.20
N GLY A 82 -4.45 7.33 -0.39
CA GLY A 82 -4.56 6.31 0.66
C GLY A 82 -5.63 6.59 1.71
N SER A 83 -6.56 7.51 1.45
CA SER A 83 -7.56 7.95 2.44
C SER A 83 -8.62 6.89 2.78
N ASP A 84 -8.76 5.87 1.95
CA ASP A 84 -9.65 4.71 2.11
C ASP A 84 -9.20 3.70 3.16
N GLU A 85 -7.90 3.64 3.46
CA GLU A 85 -7.31 2.71 4.44
C GLU A 85 -6.74 3.49 5.63
N TYR A 86 -7.62 3.89 6.56
CA TYR A 86 -7.28 4.80 7.66
C TYR A 86 -7.18 4.12 9.04
N ASP A 87 -7.54 2.83 9.14
CA ASP A 87 -7.50 2.06 10.38
C ASP A 87 -6.08 1.67 10.84
N GLY A 88 -5.09 1.83 9.96
CA GLY A 88 -3.69 1.50 10.20
C GLY A 88 -3.33 0.02 9.97
N SER A 89 -4.26 -0.80 9.50
CA SER A 89 -4.02 -2.21 9.18
C SER A 89 -3.10 -2.39 7.96
N VAL A 90 -3.15 -1.44 7.02
CA VAL A 90 -2.26 -1.33 5.87
C VAL A 90 -1.74 0.09 5.75
N ILE A 91 -0.53 0.27 5.21
CA ILE A 91 0.06 1.59 4.95
C ILE A 91 -0.06 1.89 3.47
N CYS A 92 -0.95 2.82 3.11
CA CYS A 92 -1.13 3.30 1.74
C CYS A 92 -0.32 4.60 1.50
N PRO A 93 0.75 4.56 0.70
CA PRO A 93 1.51 5.77 0.37
C PRO A 93 0.75 6.64 -0.64
N ASN A 94 0.92 7.96 -0.54
CA ASN A 94 0.34 8.88 -1.50
C ASN A 94 1.04 8.74 -2.87
N SER A 95 0.30 8.30 -3.88
CA SER A 95 0.72 8.12 -5.27
C SER A 95 -0.02 9.07 -6.23
N CYS A 96 -0.65 10.14 -5.73
CA CYS A 96 -1.41 11.07 -6.55
C CYS A 96 -0.53 11.85 -7.52
N ILE A 97 -0.95 11.88 -8.79
CA ILE A 97 -0.26 12.61 -9.86
C ILE A 97 -0.93 13.98 -10.03
N MET A 98 -0.12 15.04 -9.89
CA MET A 98 -0.57 16.41 -10.07
C MET A 98 -0.89 16.72 -11.53
N GLY A 99 -2.05 17.30 -11.82
CA GLY A 99 -2.43 17.73 -13.19
C GLY A 99 -3.60 16.98 -13.83
N GLY A 100 -4.19 15.99 -13.14
CA GLY A 100 -5.64 15.70 -13.21
C GLY A 100 -6.30 15.21 -14.50
N ASN A 101 -5.58 14.88 -15.59
CA ASN A 101 -6.22 14.32 -16.80
C ASN A 101 -5.30 13.49 -17.73
N VAL A 102 -4.39 12.68 -17.20
CA VAL A 102 -3.81 11.59 -18.02
C VAL A 102 -4.77 10.41 -17.96
N VAL A 103 -5.58 10.24 -19.00
CA VAL A 103 -6.32 8.99 -19.23
C VAL A 103 -5.29 7.87 -19.34
N TYR A 104 -5.04 7.15 -18.26
CA TYR A 104 -4.32 5.88 -18.32
C TYR A 104 -5.25 4.90 -19.02
N GLN A 105 -5.15 4.85 -20.34
CA GLN A 105 -5.83 3.84 -21.15
C GLN A 105 -5.37 2.50 -20.60
N ARG A 106 -6.30 1.74 -19.99
CA ARG A 106 -6.06 0.36 -19.57
C ARG A 106 -5.45 -0.36 -20.76
N ILE A 107 -4.14 -0.66 -20.71
CA ILE A 107 -3.56 -1.61 -21.65
C ILE A 107 -4.21 -2.94 -21.29
N GLN A 108 -5.24 -3.29 -22.06
CA GLN A 108 -5.86 -4.60 -22.01
C GLN A 108 -4.78 -5.61 -22.39
N SER A 109 -4.42 -6.44 -21.41
CA SER A 109 -3.75 -7.69 -21.66
C SER A 109 -4.65 -8.57 -22.54
N GLY A 110 -4.38 -8.67 -23.84
CA GLY A 110 -5.05 -9.65 -24.70
C GLY A 110 -5.00 -9.43 -26.21
N SER A 111 -4.28 -10.34 -26.89
CA SER A 111 -4.41 -10.76 -28.30
C SER A 111 -3.63 -10.03 -29.40
N VAL A 112 -2.51 -10.67 -29.74
CA VAL A 112 -1.87 -10.83 -31.06
C VAL A 112 -2.82 -10.66 -32.26
N THR A 113 -2.45 -9.82 -33.23
CA THR A 113 -2.33 -10.19 -34.66
C THR A 113 -1.40 -9.22 -35.39
N THR A 114 -0.49 -9.81 -36.15
CA THR A 114 0.51 -9.23 -37.05
C THR A 114 -0.09 -8.39 -38.18
N ASN A 115 0.47 -7.21 -38.50
CA ASN A 115 1.20 -6.93 -39.76
C ASN A 115 1.41 -5.42 -40.04
N LEU A 116 2.68 -5.11 -40.30
CA LEU A 116 3.23 -4.19 -41.32
C LEU A 116 2.85 -2.68 -41.32
N GLY A 117 3.85 -1.84 -41.03
CA GLY A 117 3.82 -0.41 -41.37
C GLY A 117 4.97 0.38 -40.75
N SER A 118 6.09 0.45 -41.47
CA SER A 118 7.34 1.11 -41.09
C SER A 118 7.25 2.64 -41.06
N VAL A 119 7.56 3.28 -39.92
CA VAL A 119 8.12 4.65 -39.90
C VAL A 119 9.16 4.78 -38.78
N ASN A 120 10.37 5.13 -39.19
CA ASN A 120 11.55 5.43 -38.37
C ASN A 120 11.25 6.54 -37.34
N SER A 121 11.47 6.24 -36.06
CA SER A 121 11.77 7.27 -35.08
C SER A 121 12.72 6.75 -34.00
N ARG A 122 13.69 7.62 -33.72
CA ARG A 122 14.96 7.34 -33.06
C ARG A 122 14.73 6.73 -31.68
N LYS A 123 15.26 5.51 -31.52
CA LYS A 123 15.21 4.71 -30.30
C LYS A 123 16.21 5.27 -29.29
N THR A 124 15.83 6.30 -28.52
CA THR A 124 16.55 6.61 -27.28
C THR A 124 16.10 5.59 -26.25
N LYS A 125 16.79 4.45 -26.26
CA LYS A 125 16.60 3.32 -25.35
C LYS A 125 17.01 3.77 -23.95
N ALA A 126 16.08 4.29 -23.16
CA ALA A 126 16.25 4.38 -21.72
C ALA A 126 16.31 2.95 -21.17
N ARG A 127 17.53 2.41 -21.02
CA ARG A 127 17.80 1.26 -20.15
C ARG A 127 17.50 1.74 -18.72
N ILE A 128 16.29 1.53 -18.24
CA ILE A 128 16.05 1.51 -16.80
C ILE A 128 16.29 0.07 -16.38
N MET A 129 17.49 -0.17 -15.84
CA MET A 129 17.82 -1.40 -15.14
C MET A 129 16.89 -1.48 -13.91
N PRO A 130 16.32 -2.64 -13.58
CA PRO A 130 15.81 -2.86 -12.24
C PRO A 130 17.04 -2.97 -11.33
N GLU A 131 17.39 -1.91 -10.61
CA GLU A 131 18.26 -2.04 -9.44
C GLU A 131 17.42 -2.74 -8.37
N ASP A 132 17.61 -4.04 -8.37
CA ASP A 132 17.12 -5.02 -7.42
C ASP A 132 17.41 -4.53 -6.01
N SER A 133 16.40 -4.60 -5.15
CA SER A 133 16.51 -4.24 -3.73
C SER A 133 17.36 -5.27 -3.00
N ALA A 134 18.68 -5.19 -3.18
CA ALA A 134 19.66 -6.08 -2.56
C ALA A 134 20.52 -5.36 -1.52
N GLN A 135 19.94 -4.44 -0.74
CA GLN A 135 20.68 -3.71 0.30
C GLN A 135 20.10 -3.97 1.70
N LYS A 136 20.03 -5.26 2.08
CA LYS A 136 19.97 -5.68 3.50
C LYS A 136 20.44 -7.12 3.75
N LEU A 137 21.43 -7.61 2.98
CA LEU A 137 22.01 -8.95 3.16
C LEU A 137 23.53 -8.96 3.41
N GLY A 138 24.17 -7.79 3.50
CA GLY A 138 25.62 -7.68 3.75
C GLY A 138 26.04 -8.03 5.18
N GLY A 139 25.25 -7.64 6.18
CA GLY A 139 25.60 -7.85 7.59
C GLY A 139 25.56 -9.32 8.02
N LEU A 140 24.58 -10.08 7.52
CA LEU A 140 24.40 -11.48 7.93
C LEU A 140 25.49 -12.39 7.36
N LYS A 141 25.93 -12.17 6.11
CA LYS A 141 27.03 -12.93 5.51
C LYS A 141 28.35 -12.73 6.27
N VAL A 142 28.65 -11.49 6.69
CA VAL A 142 29.87 -11.16 7.44
C VAL A 142 29.88 -11.85 8.81
N LEU A 143 28.75 -11.90 9.51
CA LEU A 143 28.63 -12.59 10.80
C LEU A 143 28.85 -14.10 10.67
N VAL A 144 28.32 -14.72 9.61
CA VAL A 144 28.52 -16.16 9.34
C VAL A 144 30.01 -16.47 9.08
N PHE A 145 30.69 -15.65 8.26
CA PHE A 145 32.13 -15.85 8.00
C PHE A 145 32.98 -15.68 9.26
N LEU A 146 32.68 -14.67 10.09
CA LEU A 146 33.37 -14.43 11.35
C LEU A 146 33.22 -15.61 12.32
N GLN A 147 32.02 -16.16 12.43
CA GLN A 147 31.74 -17.31 13.30
C GLN A 147 32.49 -18.57 12.85
N VAL A 148 32.48 -18.86 11.54
CA VAL A 148 33.20 -20.02 10.99
C VAL A 148 34.72 -19.89 11.23
N ALA A 149 35.28 -18.70 11.02
CA ALA A 149 36.70 -18.45 11.26
C ALA A 149 37.10 -18.68 12.74
N LEU A 150 36.27 -18.22 13.69
CA LEU A 150 36.51 -18.47 15.12
C LEU A 150 36.48 -19.95 15.48
N VAL A 151 35.52 -20.72 14.95
CA VAL A 151 35.44 -22.16 15.20
C VAL A 151 36.68 -22.88 14.68
N VAL A 152 37.14 -22.54 13.46
CA VAL A 152 38.35 -23.13 12.87
C VAL A 152 39.59 -22.84 13.71
N LEU A 153 39.76 -21.60 14.20
CA LEU A 153 40.88 -21.22 15.07
C LEU A 153 40.88 -22.00 16.39
N VAL A 154 39.71 -22.17 17.02
CA VAL A 154 39.58 -22.95 18.26
C VAL A 154 39.93 -24.42 18.04
N VAL A 155 39.43 -25.03 16.95
CA VAL A 155 39.74 -26.42 16.60
C VAL A 155 41.23 -26.59 16.31
N ALA A 156 41.83 -25.71 15.51
CA ALA A 156 43.26 -25.72 15.23
C ALA A 156 44.10 -25.59 16.51
N PHE A 157 43.72 -24.69 17.42
CA PHE A 157 44.40 -24.54 18.71
C PHE A 157 44.26 -25.79 19.59
N ARG A 158 43.10 -26.44 19.62
CA ARG A 158 42.90 -27.71 20.33
C ARG A 158 43.73 -28.84 19.73
N LEU A 159 43.81 -28.94 18.40
CA LEU A 159 44.65 -29.92 17.71
C LEU A 159 46.14 -29.66 17.94
N PHE A 160 46.56 -28.40 17.93
CA PHE A 160 47.93 -28.00 18.23
C PHE A 160 48.31 -28.31 19.68
N ARG A 161 47.42 -28.00 20.64
CA ARG A 161 47.60 -28.39 22.04
C ARG A 161 47.67 -29.90 22.21
N ARG A 162 46.77 -30.66 21.58
CA ARG A 162 46.81 -32.14 21.59
C ARG A 162 48.13 -32.66 21.02
N ARG A 163 48.63 -32.11 19.91
CA ARG A 163 49.95 -32.46 19.35
C ARG A 163 51.11 -32.13 20.31
N LYS A 164 51.06 -30.96 20.97
CA LYS A 164 52.09 -30.54 21.94
C LYS A 164 52.09 -31.43 23.20
N THR A 165 50.91 -31.77 23.74
CA THR A 165 50.78 -32.72 24.86
C THR A 165 51.24 -34.12 24.48
N ARG A 166 50.88 -34.62 23.29
CA ARG A 166 51.31 -35.95 22.81
C ARG A 166 52.82 -36.03 22.59
N ARG A 167 53.47 -34.95 22.10
CA ARG A 167 54.95 -34.86 22.03
C ARG A 167 55.62 -34.83 23.40
N ARG A 168 54.95 -34.31 24.45
CA ARG A 168 55.50 -34.23 25.81
C ARG A 168 55.40 -35.56 26.57
N ASN A 169 54.41 -36.40 26.29
CA ASN A 169 54.28 -37.76 26.86
C ASN A 169 55.09 -38.84 26.11
N SER A 170 55.78 -38.49 25.02
CA SER A 170 56.56 -39.43 24.19
C SER A 170 58.09 -39.27 24.37
N ARG A 171 58.52 -38.47 25.37
CA ARG A 171 59.89 -38.36 25.87
C ARG A 171 59.87 -38.76 27.33
#